data_AF-A0A8S9ZLZ8-F1
#
_entry.id   AF-A0A8S9ZLZ8-F1
#
_cell.length_a   1.000
_cell.length_b   1.000
_cell.length_c   1.000
_cell.angle_alpha   90.00
_cell.angle_beta   90.00
_cell.angle_gamma   90.00
#
_symmetry.space_group_name_H-M   'P 1'
#
loop_
_entity.id
_entity.type
_entity.pdbx_description
1 polymer ?
#
loop_
_entity_poly.entity_id
_entity_poly.type
_entity_poly.pdbx_seq_one_letter_code
_entity_poly.pdbx_strand_id
1 'polypeptide(L)'
;MLNLTEPPPGILFPNAKPCDFDKSLTDCTKFLLNYGFYKFGLEISLASLGFAAWLRMDLLGALLVVWLFVLISISRNARKRLWPFLVFYLAFMLPLQYLLAIGLPSNMCIGLYFFNIFFTIFAK
;
A
#
# COMPACT_ATOMS: atom_id res chain seq x y z
N MET A 1 25.86 -6.47 -14.63
CA MET A 1 24.49 -5.94 -14.82
C MET A 1 24.06 -6.31 -16.24
N LEU A 2 23.67 -7.55 -16.52
CA LEU A 2 22.29 -7.96 -16.74
C LEU A 2 22.27 -9.50 -16.71
N ASN A 3 21.54 -10.09 -15.76
CA ASN A 3 21.19 -11.51 -15.81
C ASN A 3 19.70 -11.59 -15.40
N LEU A 4 18.81 -11.60 -16.40
CA LEU A 4 17.36 -11.51 -16.20
C LEU A 4 16.69 -12.86 -16.49
N THR A 5 16.16 -13.48 -15.44
CA THR A 5 15.07 -14.48 -15.45
C THR A 5 14.43 -14.42 -14.05
N GLU A 6 13.11 -14.43 -13.84
CA GLU A 6 12.01 -15.00 -14.64
C GLU A 6 10.84 -14.03 -14.92
N PRO A 7 10.24 -14.14 -16.12
CA PRO A 7 8.82 -13.88 -16.33
C PRO A 7 8.16 -15.00 -17.17
N PRO A 8 7.30 -15.85 -16.58
CA PRO A 8 5.84 -15.81 -16.84
C PRO A 8 4.99 -16.23 -15.60
N PRO A 9 3.65 -15.98 -15.52
CA PRO A 9 2.67 -15.75 -16.58
C PRO A 9 1.98 -14.37 -16.56
N GLY A 10 1.53 -13.93 -17.75
CA GLY A 10 0.76 -12.69 -17.94
C GLY A 10 1.56 -11.48 -18.43
N ILE A 11 2.69 -11.69 -19.13
CA ILE A 11 3.43 -10.60 -19.78
C ILE A 11 2.52 -9.83 -20.75
N LEU A 12 2.35 -8.53 -20.51
CA LEU A 12 1.50 -7.63 -21.31
C LEU A 12 2.05 -7.46 -22.74
N PHE A 13 3.39 -7.43 -22.88
CA PHE A 13 4.04 -7.29 -24.18
C PHE A 13 5.19 -8.30 -24.34
N PRO A 14 4.97 -9.44 -25.00
CA PRO A 14 6.00 -10.46 -25.20
C PRO A 14 7.19 -9.99 -26.05
N ASN A 15 7.04 -8.89 -26.79
CA ASN A 15 8.06 -8.36 -27.69
C ASN A 15 9.07 -7.39 -27.02
N ALA A 16 8.86 -7.01 -25.76
CA ALA A 16 9.77 -6.08 -25.07
C ALA A 16 10.97 -6.85 -24.50
N LYS A 17 12.03 -6.97 -25.30
CA LYS A 17 13.29 -7.62 -24.89
C LYS A 17 14.10 -6.68 -23.98
N PRO A 18 14.73 -7.18 -22.90
CA PRO A 18 15.58 -6.36 -22.04
C PRO A 18 16.74 -5.65 -22.75
N CYS A 19 17.14 -6.13 -23.93
CA CYS A 19 18.23 -5.57 -24.72
C CYS A 19 17.83 -4.33 -25.55
N ASP A 20 16.54 -4.05 -25.73
CA ASP A 20 16.05 -2.94 -26.56
C ASP A 20 15.69 -1.68 -25.74
N PHE A 21 16.05 -1.62 -24.45
CA PHE A 21 15.71 -0.51 -23.54
C PHE A 21 16.21 0.86 -24.05
N ASP A 22 17.36 0.89 -24.72
CA ASP A 22 18.00 2.15 -25.17
C ASP A 22 17.57 2.61 -26.58
N LYS A 23 16.68 1.88 -27.28
CA LYS A 23 16.30 2.24 -28.66
C LYS A 23 15.28 3.37 -28.75
N SER A 24 14.36 3.50 -27.80
CA SER A 24 13.29 4.50 -27.81
C SER A 24 12.55 4.61 -26.47
N LEU A 25 12.05 5.80 -26.12
CA LEU A 25 11.23 6.03 -24.91
C LEU A 25 9.99 5.12 -24.85
N THR A 26 9.41 4.80 -26.00
CA THR A 26 8.28 3.88 -26.14
C THR A 26 8.63 2.45 -25.74
N ASP A 27 9.82 1.95 -26.10
CA ASP A 27 10.28 0.61 -25.73
C ASP A 27 10.79 0.55 -24.29
N CYS A 28 11.37 1.64 -23.78
CA CYS A 28 11.65 1.84 -22.36
C CYS A 28 10.37 1.75 -21.50
N THR A 29 9.28 2.38 -21.93
CA THR A 29 7.99 2.34 -21.22
C THR A 29 7.39 0.93 -21.23
N LYS A 30 7.44 0.21 -22.37
CA LYS A 30 6.99 -1.20 -22.46
C LYS A 30 7.79 -2.11 -21.53
N PHE A 31 9.11 -1.89 -21.43
CA PHE A 31 9.97 -2.62 -20.50
C PHE A 31 9.64 -2.30 -19.04
N LEU A 32 9.40 -1.02 -18.71
CA LEU A 32 9.00 -0.60 -17.37
C LEU A 32 7.62 -1.15 -16.99
N LEU A 33 6.68 -1.29 -17.92
CA LEU A 33 5.39 -1.91 -17.61
C LEU A 33 5.51 -3.42 -17.36
N ASN A 34 6.39 -4.12 -18.09
CA ASN A 34 6.61 -5.56 -17.88
C ASN A 34 7.43 -5.86 -16.60
N TYR A 35 8.46 -5.08 -16.29
CA TYR A 35 9.40 -5.37 -15.18
C TYR A 35 9.39 -4.33 -14.05
N GLY A 36 8.67 -3.22 -14.20
CA GLY A 36 8.65 -2.13 -13.23
C GLY A 36 7.99 -2.53 -11.93
N PHE A 37 6.85 -3.22 -11.96
CA PHE A 37 6.24 -3.75 -10.72
C PHE A 37 7.10 -4.84 -10.08
N TYR A 38 7.84 -5.63 -10.86
CA TYR A 38 8.74 -6.64 -10.32
C TYR A 38 9.94 -6.01 -9.56
N LYS A 39 10.53 -4.94 -10.11
CA LYS A 39 11.71 -4.29 -9.51
C LYS A 39 11.34 -3.22 -8.47
N PHE A 40 10.29 -2.43 -8.72
CA PHE A 40 9.89 -1.25 -7.94
C PHE A 40 8.56 -1.40 -7.22
N GLY A 41 7.86 -2.54 -7.33
CA GLY A 41 6.51 -2.70 -6.76
C GLY A 41 6.42 -2.39 -5.27
N LEU A 42 7.45 -2.74 -4.49
CA LEU A 42 7.51 -2.41 -3.07
C LEU A 42 7.67 -0.91 -2.81
N GLU A 43 8.47 -0.21 -3.61
CA GLU A 43 8.69 1.23 -3.48
C GLU A 43 7.42 2.01 -3.87
N ILE A 44 6.74 1.57 -4.93
CA ILE A 44 5.43 2.10 -5.36
C ILE A 44 4.38 1.87 -4.27
N SER A 45 4.37 0.68 -3.65
CA SER A 45 3.40 0.37 -2.59
C SER A 45 3.64 1.23 -1.34
N LEU A 46 4.90 1.44 -0.92
CA LEU A 46 5.23 2.36 0.17
C LEU A 46 4.84 3.80 -0.16
N ALA A 47 5.08 4.27 -1.38
CA ALA A 47 4.65 5.59 -1.82
C ALA A 47 3.12 5.75 -1.77
N SER A 48 2.37 4.74 -2.23
CA SER A 48 0.91 4.74 -2.17
C SER A 48 0.37 4.73 -0.74
N LEU A 49 1.01 4.01 0.18
CA LEU A 49 0.69 4.02 1.61
C LEU A 49 0.93 5.40 2.23
N GLY A 50 2.05 6.04 1.87
CA GLY A 50 2.34 7.42 2.27
C GLY A 50 1.28 8.37 1.75
N PHE A 51 0.92 8.29 0.47
CA PHE A 51 -0.12 9.12 -0.10
C PHE A 51 -1.49 8.90 0.55
N ALA A 52 -1.86 7.66 0.85
CA ALA A 52 -3.10 7.34 1.56
C ALA A 52 -3.12 7.93 2.99
N ALA A 53 -1.96 7.97 3.67
CA ALA A 53 -1.83 8.60 4.97
C ALA A 53 -1.82 10.14 4.90
N TRP A 54 -1.31 10.72 3.81
CA TRP A 54 -1.39 12.16 3.58
C TRP A 54 -2.81 12.63 3.25
N LEU A 55 -3.55 11.83 2.49
CA LEU A 55 -4.95 12.11 2.17
C LEU A 55 -5.90 11.95 3.36
N ARG A 56 -5.53 11.11 4.34
CA ARG A 56 -6.33 10.85 5.54
C ARG A 56 -5.66 11.50 6.75
N MET A 57 -6.17 12.65 7.20
CA MET A 57 -5.68 13.38 8.39
C MET A 57 -6.16 12.74 9.72
N ASP A 58 -6.37 11.43 9.72
CA ASP A 58 -6.99 10.67 10.81
C ASP A 58 -5.94 9.89 11.64
N LEU A 59 -6.33 9.40 12.83
CA LEU A 59 -5.45 8.58 13.69
C LEU A 59 -4.88 7.33 12.99
N LEU A 60 -5.59 6.76 12.01
CA LEU A 60 -5.09 5.65 11.20
C LEU A 60 -4.08 6.11 10.17
N GLY A 61 -4.24 7.32 9.63
CA GLY A 61 -3.21 7.97 8.83
C GLY A 61 -1.93 8.14 9.66
N ALA A 62 -2.04 8.62 10.90
CA ALA A 62 -0.91 8.73 11.82
C ALA A 62 -0.24 7.37 12.10
N LEU A 63 -1.02 6.32 12.40
CA LEU A 63 -0.51 4.97 12.62
C LEU A 63 0.17 4.39 11.35
N LEU A 64 -0.39 4.67 10.17
CA LEU A 64 0.20 4.31 8.88
C LEU A 64 1.54 5.02 8.64
N VAL A 65 1.68 6.30 9.00
CA VAL A 65 2.95 7.03 8.91
C VAL A 65 4.00 6.41 9.84
N VAL A 66 3.63 6.04 11.06
CA VAL A 66 4.55 5.35 12.00
C VAL A 66 5.00 4.01 11.40
N TRP A 67 4.06 3.20 10.89
CA TRP A 67 4.39 1.95 10.20
C TRP A 67 5.30 2.16 8.99
N LEU A 68 5.03 3.19 8.20
CA LEU A 68 5.82 3.54 7.02
C LEU A 68 7.25 3.95 7.40
N PHE A 69 7.42 4.73 8.47
CA PHE A 69 8.73 5.10 8.99
C PHE A 69 9.53 3.87 9.46
N VAL A 70 8.88 2.94 10.15
CA VAL A 70 9.48 1.65 10.56
C VAL A 70 9.90 0.82 9.35
N LEU A 71 9.05 0.73 8.32
CA LEU A 71 9.34 -0.03 7.10
C LEU A 71 10.50 0.57 6.31
N ILE A 72 10.61 1.90 6.24
CA ILE A 72 11.72 2.59 5.57
C ILE A 72 13.03 2.36 6.33
N SER A 73 12.99 2.40 7.66
CA SER A 73 14.17 2.25 8.53
C SER A 73 14.76 0.83 8.54
N ILE A 74 14.01 -0.16 8.07
CA ILE A 74 14.40 -1.58 8.09
C ILE A 74 14.97 -2.04 6.73
N SER A 75 15.95 -2.96 6.80
CA SER A 75 16.58 -3.61 5.63
C SER A 75 15.58 -4.41 4.77
N ARG A 76 15.84 -4.51 3.45
CA ARG A 76 14.94 -5.12 2.46
C ARG A 76 14.48 -6.54 2.83
N ASN A 77 15.31 -7.32 3.50
CA ASN A 77 14.98 -8.69 3.92
C ASN A 77 13.95 -8.73 5.05
N ALA A 78 14.11 -7.89 6.06
CA ALA A 78 13.18 -7.80 7.18
C ALA A 78 11.86 -7.13 6.77
N ARG A 79 11.91 -6.21 5.80
CA ARG A 79 10.71 -5.58 5.22
C ARG A 79 9.77 -6.60 4.57
N LYS A 80 10.30 -7.60 3.84
CA LYS A 80 9.51 -8.69 3.27
C LYS A 80 8.76 -9.49 4.35
N ARG A 81 9.38 -9.70 5.51
CA ARG A 81 8.77 -10.41 6.64
C ARG A 81 7.70 -9.58 7.35
N LEU A 82 7.87 -8.27 7.44
CA LEU A 82 6.91 -7.35 8.06
C LEU A 82 5.72 -7.00 7.16
N TRP A 83 5.89 -7.10 5.84
CA TRP A 83 4.84 -6.84 4.85
C TRP A 83 3.49 -7.54 5.15
N PRO A 84 3.41 -8.85 5.37
CA PRO A 84 2.14 -9.51 5.69
C PRO A 84 1.52 -9.02 6.99
N PHE A 85 2.31 -8.60 7.99
CA PHE A 85 1.78 -8.04 9.23
C PHE A 85 1.12 -6.68 8.99
N LEU A 86 1.69 -5.83 8.13
CA LEU A 86 1.08 -4.58 7.73
C LEU A 86 -0.25 -4.82 6.99
N VAL A 87 -0.26 -5.76 6.03
CA VAL A 87 -1.46 -6.12 5.27
C VAL A 87 -2.54 -6.65 6.19
N PHE A 88 -2.19 -7.52 7.14
CA PHE A 88 -3.11 -8.02 8.16
C PHE A 88 -3.66 -6.86 9.00
N TYR A 89 -2.80 -5.99 9.54
CA TYR A 89 -3.24 -4.82 10.29
C TYR A 89 -4.27 -3.96 9.50
N LEU A 90 -4.00 -3.70 8.22
CA LEU A 90 -4.92 -2.95 7.35
C LEU A 90 -6.23 -3.70 7.10
N ALA A 91 -6.17 -5.01 6.88
CA ALA A 91 -7.33 -5.86 6.64
C ALA A 91 -8.28 -5.93 7.84
N PHE A 92 -7.77 -5.79 9.08
CA PHE A 92 -8.61 -5.70 10.28
C PHE A 92 -9.11 -4.28 10.53
N MET A 93 -8.27 -3.28 10.30
CA MET A 93 -8.63 -1.89 10.56
C MET A 93 -9.68 -1.36 9.57
N LEU A 94 -9.68 -1.80 8.30
CA LEU A 94 -10.63 -1.33 7.28
C LEU A 94 -12.09 -1.73 7.57
N PRO A 95 -12.43 -3.00 7.87
CA PRO A 95 -13.77 -3.38 8.29
C PRO A 95 -14.18 -2.70 9.59
N LEU A 96 -13.26 -2.53 10.53
CA LEU A 96 -13.54 -1.83 11.78
C LEU A 96 -13.98 -0.39 11.49
N GLN A 97 -13.24 0.36 10.67
CA GLN A 97 -13.64 1.70 10.24
C GLN A 97 -15.01 1.71 9.56
N TYR A 98 -15.29 0.73 8.72
CA TYR A 98 -16.55 0.65 7.98
C TYR A 98 -17.74 0.37 8.91
N LEU A 99 -17.60 -0.59 9.85
CA LEU A 99 -18.59 -0.87 10.89
C LEU A 99 -18.85 0.36 11.77
N LEU A 100 -17.79 1.10 12.09
CA LEU A 100 -17.90 2.35 12.84
C LEU A 100 -18.65 3.42 12.02
N ALA A 101 -18.42 3.50 10.71
CA ALA A 101 -19.06 4.48 9.82
C ALA A 101 -20.54 4.21 9.54
N ILE A 102 -20.98 2.95 9.55
CA ILE A 102 -22.41 2.61 9.43
C ILE A 102 -23.19 3.03 10.69
N GLY A 103 -22.53 3.09 11.85
CA GLY A 103 -23.15 3.43 13.12
C GLY A 103 -23.97 2.29 13.73
N LEU A 104 -24.05 2.24 15.06
CA LEU A 104 -24.96 1.35 15.78
C LEU A 104 -26.40 1.89 15.73
N PRO A 105 -27.43 1.02 15.62
CA PRO A 105 -28.83 1.43 15.71
C PRO A 105 -29.08 2.19 17.02
N SER A 106 -29.95 3.20 16.94
CA SER A 106 -30.22 4.26 17.92
C SER A 106 -30.78 3.83 19.29
N ASN A 107 -30.70 2.55 19.65
CA ASN A 107 -31.29 1.97 20.86
C ASN A 107 -30.28 1.67 21.99
N MET A 108 -28.97 1.87 21.80
CA MET A 108 -27.95 1.62 22.83
C MET A 108 -27.17 2.90 23.18
N CYS A 109 -27.77 3.77 24.00
CA CYS A 109 -27.24 5.10 24.34
C CYS A 109 -26.02 5.14 25.29
N ILE A 110 -25.42 4.00 25.67
CA ILE A 110 -24.29 3.97 26.63
C ILE A 110 -22.92 3.88 25.90
N GLY A 111 -22.90 3.39 24.65
CA GLY A 111 -21.67 3.30 23.83
C GLY A 111 -21.30 4.58 23.06
N LEU A 112 -22.13 5.62 23.16
CA LEU A 112 -22.11 6.76 22.23
C LEU A 112 -20.90 7.69 22.41
N TYR A 113 -20.39 7.87 23.63
CA TYR A 113 -19.31 8.82 23.92
C TYR A 113 -17.95 8.35 23.40
N PHE A 114 -17.61 7.07 23.61
CA PHE A 114 -16.35 6.50 23.11
C PHE A 114 -16.37 6.43 21.57
N PHE A 115 -17.51 6.07 21.00
CA PHE A 115 -17.70 5.94 19.55
C PHE A 115 -17.72 7.30 18.84
N ASN A 116 -18.34 8.35 19.41
CA ASN A 116 -18.31 9.71 18.83
C ASN A 116 -16.92 10.35 18.87
N ILE A 117 -16.18 10.17 19.96
CA ILE A 117 -14.80 10.65 20.07
C ILE A 117 -13.90 9.94 19.06
N PHE A 118 -14.05 8.62 18.91
CA PHE A 118 -13.36 7.87 17.88
C PHE A 118 -13.74 8.38 16.49
N PHE A 119 -15.03 8.50 16.17
CA PHE A 119 -15.49 8.98 14.85
C PHE A 119 -15.04 10.41 14.53
N THR A 120 -14.99 11.32 15.51
CA THR A 120 -14.52 12.71 15.32
C THR A 120 -13.01 12.81 15.08
N ILE A 121 -12.22 11.88 15.61
CA ILE A 121 -10.76 11.77 15.37
C ILE A 121 -10.46 11.03 14.05
N PHE A 122 -11.44 10.27 13.53
CA PHE A 122 -11.31 9.39 12.36
C PHE A 122 -12.01 9.85 11.08
N ALA A 123 -12.79 10.93 11.13
CA ALA A 123 -13.60 11.39 10.00
C ALA A 123 -13.51 12.92 9.82
N LYS A 124 -12.34 13.53 10.06
CA LYS A 124 -12.16 14.98 9.85
C LYS A 124 -11.04 15.31 8.87
#